data_AF-A0AAD9U0J3-F1
#
_entry.id   AF-A0AAD9U0J3-F1
#
_cell.length_a   1.000
_cell.length_b   1.000
_cell.length_c   1.000
_cell.angle_alpha   90.00
_cell.angle_beta   90.00
_cell.angle_gamma   90.00
#
_symmetry.space_group_name_H-M   'P 1'
#
loop_
_entity.id
_entity.type
_entity.pdbx_description
1 polymer ?
#
loop_
_entity_poly.entity_id
_entity_poly.type
_entity_poly.pdbx_seq_one_letter_code
_entity_poly.pdbx_strand_id
1 'polypeptide(L)'
;MLEKCNPGTITKIETDRKNRFKYGFMVLGVCIEGFNTIIRQVIVVDATHLKSKTKGVVLVIVCKDGNDMIYPLAFGFANFECSKSWIWFLKQLRGVILQPERMFIISDRHTDISNGMKAIFPDVAHGFCVYHLANNLKQHCRKRGDVINLYYRATYAYRVEEFNCLMVKMKSIHSKVHDELVEVGIQKFSRVHYPRKRYHMMTTNIAESMNFYLLAIWKLPITYIVEFIRYLLRRWFHDHRCNVKETPIFLTQDTD
;
A
#
# COMPACT_ATOMS: atom_id res chain seq x y z
N MET A 1 18.50 -8.67 -17.95
CA MET A 1 19.54 -7.65 -17.71
C MET A 1 19.50 -7.16 -16.26
N LEU A 2 18.33 -6.72 -15.77
CA LEU A 2 18.12 -6.34 -14.36
C LEU A 2 18.61 -7.37 -13.34
N GLU A 3 18.13 -8.61 -13.42
CA GLU A 3 18.48 -9.69 -12.47
C GLU A 3 19.97 -10.05 -12.51
N LYS A 4 20.63 -9.86 -13.66
CA LYS A 4 22.07 -10.11 -13.82
C LYS A 4 22.91 -9.02 -13.15
N CYS A 5 22.47 -7.77 -13.23
CA CYS A 5 23.21 -6.61 -12.72
C CYS A 5 22.91 -6.27 -11.26
N ASN A 6 21.83 -6.82 -10.69
CA ASN A 6 21.40 -6.53 -9.32
C ASN A 6 20.92 -7.83 -8.65
N PRO A 7 21.82 -8.57 -7.97
CA PRO A 7 21.52 -9.86 -7.36
C PRO A 7 20.27 -9.80 -6.46
N GLY A 8 19.49 -10.88 -6.45
CA GLY A 8 18.23 -10.97 -5.69
C GLY A 8 17.05 -10.21 -6.30
N THR A 9 17.26 -9.40 -7.35
CA THR A 9 16.16 -8.76 -8.10
C THR A 9 15.31 -9.83 -8.78
N ILE A 10 13.99 -9.67 -8.72
CA ILE A 10 13.03 -10.57 -9.35
C ILE A 10 12.17 -9.77 -10.31
N THR A 11 12.12 -10.24 -11.56
CA THR A 11 11.23 -9.74 -12.59
C THR A 11 10.37 -10.87 -13.14
N LYS A 12 9.11 -10.57 -13.45
CA LYS A 12 8.20 -11.53 -14.11
C LYS A 12 7.43 -10.82 -15.20
N ILE A 13 7.26 -11.51 -16.33
CA ILE A 13 6.46 -11.05 -17.46
C ILE A 13 5.49 -12.18 -17.81
N GLU A 14 4.22 -11.84 -17.96
CA GLU A 14 3.21 -12.73 -18.53
C GLU A 14 2.74 -12.17 -19.86
N THR A 15 2.61 -13.05 -20.85
CA THR A 15 2.02 -12.76 -22.16
C THR A 15 0.65 -13.44 -22.31
N ASP A 16 -0.18 -12.89 -23.19
CA ASP A 16 -1.40 -13.58 -23.62
C ASP A 16 -1.09 -14.69 -24.65
N ARG A 17 -2.13 -15.39 -25.09
CA ARG A 17 -2.02 -16.47 -26.10
C ARG A 17 -1.47 -16.00 -27.46
N LYS A 18 -1.41 -14.69 -27.71
CA LYS A 18 -0.88 -14.07 -28.93
C LYS A 18 0.52 -13.49 -28.71
N ASN A 19 1.20 -13.87 -27.62
CA ASN A 19 2.51 -13.34 -27.22
C ASN A 19 2.54 -11.82 -27.00
N ARG A 20 1.40 -11.21 -26.67
CA ARG A 20 1.34 -9.78 -26.33
C ARG A 20 1.53 -9.61 -24.83
N PHE A 21 2.19 -8.53 -24.45
CA PHE A 21 2.36 -8.16 -23.05
C PHE A 21 1.01 -8.12 -22.31
N LYS A 22 0.94 -8.79 -21.17
CA LYS A 22 -0.26 -8.85 -20.33
C LYS A 22 0.03 -8.32 -18.94
N TYR A 23 1.01 -8.90 -18.24
CA TYR A 23 1.42 -8.48 -16.91
C TYR A 23 2.94 -8.36 -16.79
N GLY A 24 3.40 -7.46 -15.93
CA GLY A 24 4.79 -7.28 -15.56
C GLY A 24 4.92 -7.07 -14.06
N PHE A 25 6.01 -7.57 -13.47
CA PHE A 25 6.35 -7.40 -12.07
C PHE A 25 7.84 -7.12 -11.93
N MET A 26 8.18 -6.23 -11.01
CA MET A 26 9.55 -5.89 -10.68
C MET A 26 9.68 -5.60 -9.19
N VAL A 27 10.68 -6.21 -8.57
CA VAL A 27 11.13 -5.93 -7.21
C VAL A 27 12.65 -6.05 -7.18
N LEU A 28 13.34 -5.06 -6.63
CA LEU A 28 14.81 -5.11 -6.51
C LEU A 28 15.23 -5.99 -5.34
N GLY A 29 16.39 -6.66 -5.45
CA GLY A 29 16.89 -7.55 -4.39
C GLY A 29 17.06 -6.83 -3.06
N VAL A 30 17.61 -5.62 -3.09
CA VAL A 30 17.74 -4.77 -1.90
C VAL A 30 16.39 -4.41 -1.26
N CYS A 31 15.33 -4.27 -2.07
CA CYS A 31 13.96 -4.02 -1.57
C CYS A 31 13.42 -5.24 -0.82
N ILE A 32 13.67 -6.44 -1.35
CA ILE A 32 13.27 -7.71 -0.71
C ILE A 32 14.03 -7.90 0.60
N GLU A 33 15.35 -7.71 0.57
CA GLU A 33 16.22 -7.89 1.74
C GLU A 33 15.84 -6.91 2.86
N GLY A 34 15.73 -5.62 2.55
CA GLY A 34 15.33 -4.62 3.53
C GLY A 34 13.94 -4.91 4.09
N PHE A 35 12.97 -5.25 3.22
CA PHE A 35 11.62 -5.58 3.67
C PHE A 35 11.58 -6.76 4.63
N ASN A 36 12.32 -7.82 4.35
CA ASN A 36 12.30 -9.04 5.17
C ASN A 36 13.14 -8.93 6.46
N THR A 37 14.01 -7.93 6.59
CA THR A 37 14.97 -7.84 7.72
C THR A 37 14.67 -6.70 8.68
N ILE A 38 14.46 -5.47 8.19
CA ILE A 38 14.47 -4.25 9.02
C ILE A 38 13.21 -3.39 8.89
N ILE A 39 12.42 -3.56 7.83
CA ILE A 39 11.26 -2.71 7.56
C ILE A 39 10.04 -3.18 8.35
N ARG A 40 9.23 -2.20 8.79
CA ARG A 40 7.94 -2.46 9.43
C ARG A 40 7.04 -3.23 8.46
N GLN A 41 6.48 -4.35 8.92
CA GLN A 41 5.65 -5.26 8.10
C GLN A 41 4.24 -4.70 7.81
N VAL A 42 4.14 -3.45 7.38
CA VAL A 42 2.89 -2.83 6.94
C VAL A 42 3.10 -2.29 5.54
N ILE A 43 2.36 -2.84 4.59
CA ILE A 43 2.41 -2.42 3.20
C ILE A 43 1.13 -1.68 2.83
N VAL A 44 1.29 -0.69 1.96
CA VAL A 44 0.21 0.00 1.28
C VAL A 44 0.26 -0.41 -0.17
N VAL A 45 -0.90 -0.81 -0.70
CA VAL A 45 -1.06 -1.10 -2.13
C VAL A 45 -1.96 -0.06 -2.77
N ASP A 46 -1.62 0.31 -3.98
CA ASP A 46 -2.42 1.25 -4.77
C ASP A 46 -2.25 0.99 -6.28
N ALA A 47 -3.18 1.50 -7.07
CA ALA A 47 -3.18 1.42 -8.52
C ALA A 47 -3.29 2.81 -9.13
N THR A 48 -2.66 2.98 -10.28
CA THR A 48 -2.76 4.21 -11.06
C THR A 48 -2.85 3.87 -12.54
N HIS A 49 -3.70 4.59 -13.26
CA HIS A 49 -3.77 4.47 -14.70
C HIS A 49 -2.56 5.12 -15.38
N LEU A 50 -1.96 4.38 -16.33
CA LEU A 50 -0.98 4.94 -17.25
C LEU A 50 -1.64 6.03 -18.09
N LYS A 51 -0.96 7.17 -18.21
CA LYS A 51 -1.40 8.30 -19.04
C LYS A 51 -0.83 8.24 -20.47
N SER A 52 -0.05 7.20 -20.78
CA SER A 52 0.55 7.01 -22.10
C SER A 52 -0.48 6.57 -23.16
N LYS A 53 -0.10 6.61 -24.44
CA LYS A 53 -0.93 6.07 -25.54
C LYS A 53 -1.22 4.58 -25.36
N THR A 54 -0.27 3.83 -24.81
CA THR A 54 -0.48 2.47 -24.34
C THR A 54 -1.19 2.53 -22.99
N LYS A 55 -2.52 2.52 -23.03
CA LYS A 55 -3.37 2.41 -21.84
C LYS A 55 -2.91 1.24 -20.96
N GLY A 56 -3.10 1.36 -19.66
CA GLY A 56 -2.75 0.32 -18.69
C GLY A 56 -2.83 0.82 -17.25
N VAL A 57 -2.39 -0.01 -16.32
CA VAL A 57 -2.32 0.31 -14.89
C VAL A 57 -0.94 -0.04 -14.35
N VAL A 58 -0.43 0.84 -13.48
CA VAL A 58 0.73 0.58 -12.63
C VAL A 58 0.19 0.25 -11.25
N LEU A 59 0.63 -0.88 -10.70
CA LEU A 59 0.34 -1.31 -9.35
C LEU A 59 1.58 -1.01 -8.51
N VAL A 60 1.41 -0.38 -7.37
CA VAL A 60 2.53 -0.01 -6.50
C VAL A 60 2.35 -0.62 -5.12
N ILE A 61 3.46 -1.06 -4.55
CA ILE A 61 3.53 -1.48 -3.15
C ILE A 61 4.62 -0.66 -2.49
N VAL A 62 4.23 0.05 -1.45
CA VAL A 62 5.14 0.87 -0.65
C VAL A 62 4.91 0.59 0.83
N CYS A 63 5.93 0.82 1.64
CA CYS A 63 5.88 0.71 3.08
C CYS A 63 6.65 1.88 3.71
N LYS A 64 6.88 1.81 5.02
CA LYS A 64 7.68 2.79 5.74
C LYS A 64 8.87 2.14 6.40
N ASP A 65 10.01 2.80 6.33
CA ASP A 65 11.18 2.41 7.09
C ASP A 65 11.06 2.80 8.58
N GLY A 66 12.11 2.54 9.34
CA GLY A 66 12.17 2.86 10.77
C GLY A 66 12.05 4.36 11.08
N ASN A 67 12.38 5.23 10.11
CA ASN A 67 12.35 6.68 10.22
C ASN A 67 11.08 7.30 9.57
N ASP A 68 10.04 6.48 9.37
CA ASP A 68 8.77 6.89 8.79
C ASP A 68 8.84 7.43 7.35
N MET A 69 9.96 7.21 6.65
CA MET A 69 10.15 7.57 5.24
C MET A 69 9.54 6.51 4.32
N ILE A 70 9.15 6.94 3.12
CA ILE A 70 8.57 6.04 2.11
C ILE A 70 9.64 5.06 1.65
N TYR A 71 9.35 3.77 1.79
CA TYR A 71 10.16 2.67 1.28
C TYR A 71 9.43 2.00 0.11
N PRO A 72 9.92 2.14 -1.13
CA PRO A 72 9.31 1.48 -2.27
C PRO A 72 9.66 -0.01 -2.24
N LEU A 73 8.64 -0.87 -2.33
CA LEU A 73 8.84 -2.31 -2.29
C LEU A 73 8.81 -2.91 -3.70
N ALA A 74 7.65 -2.87 -4.37
CA ALA A 74 7.45 -3.56 -5.64
C ALA A 74 6.53 -2.78 -6.58
N PHE A 75 6.72 -3.05 -7.89
CA PHE A 75 5.96 -2.43 -8.97
C PHE A 75 5.38 -3.50 -9.88
N GLY A 76 4.12 -3.30 -10.26
CA GLY A 76 3.37 -4.13 -11.17
C GLY A 76 2.88 -3.32 -12.37
N PHE A 77 2.72 -4.00 -13.49
CA PHE A 77 2.23 -3.43 -14.73
C PHE A 77 1.17 -4.36 -15.29
N ALA A 78 0.01 -3.82 -15.62
CA ALA A 78 -1.05 -4.61 -16.24
C ALA A 78 -1.78 -3.80 -17.31
N ASN A 79 -2.42 -4.53 -18.21
CA ASN A 79 -3.30 -3.94 -19.23
C ASN A 79 -4.56 -3.31 -18.63
N PHE A 80 -5.12 -3.89 -17.56
CA PHE A 80 -6.31 -3.37 -16.87
C PHE A 80 -6.23 -3.62 -15.37
N GLU A 81 -6.85 -2.73 -14.59
CA GLU A 81 -7.12 -2.99 -13.19
C GLU A 81 -8.35 -3.91 -13.08
N CYS A 82 -8.13 -5.13 -12.62
CA CYS A 82 -9.19 -6.12 -12.44
C CYS A 82 -8.75 -7.17 -11.43
N SER A 83 -9.69 -8.00 -10.94
CA SER A 83 -9.38 -9.09 -10.00
C SER A 83 -8.25 -10.01 -10.50
N LYS A 84 -8.18 -10.28 -11.81
CA LYS A 84 -7.13 -11.13 -12.39
C LYS A 84 -5.73 -10.51 -12.31
N SER A 85 -5.60 -9.21 -12.60
CA SER A 85 -4.31 -8.52 -12.52
C SER A 85 -3.85 -8.37 -11.06
N TRP A 86 -4.77 -8.06 -10.14
CA TRP A 86 -4.48 -8.01 -8.71
C TRP A 86 -4.05 -9.37 -8.14
N ILE A 87 -4.78 -10.45 -8.45
CA ILE A 87 -4.40 -11.82 -8.04
C ILE A 87 -3.01 -12.17 -8.56
N TRP A 88 -2.74 -11.90 -9.84
CA TRP A 88 -1.44 -12.20 -10.43
C TRP A 88 -0.30 -11.43 -9.75
N PHE A 89 -0.50 -10.12 -9.53
CA PHE A 89 0.50 -9.24 -8.93
C PHE A 89 0.78 -9.62 -7.48
N LEU A 90 -0.27 -9.83 -6.67
CA LEU A 90 -0.13 -10.25 -5.28
C LEU A 90 0.50 -11.64 -5.17
N LYS A 91 0.26 -12.54 -6.13
CA LYS A 91 0.93 -13.84 -6.17
C LYS A 91 2.44 -13.69 -6.35
N GLN A 92 2.90 -12.75 -7.19
CA GLN A 92 4.33 -12.46 -7.31
C GLN A 92 4.90 -11.90 -6.01
N LEU A 93 4.19 -10.97 -5.36
CA LEU A 93 4.58 -10.45 -4.05
C LEU A 93 4.70 -11.57 -3.02
N ARG A 94 3.70 -12.45 -2.90
CA ARG A 94 3.72 -13.56 -1.94
C ARG A 94 4.93 -14.47 -2.11
N GLY A 95 5.42 -14.63 -3.35
CA GLY A 95 6.62 -15.42 -3.65
C GLY A 95 7.93 -14.81 -3.16
N VAL A 96 7.95 -13.53 -2.76
CA VAL A 96 9.18 -12.82 -2.32
C VAL A 96 9.16 -12.39 -0.86
N ILE A 97 8.03 -12.56 -0.17
CA ILE A 97 7.90 -12.26 1.26
C ILE A 97 8.14 -13.54 2.08
N LEU A 98 9.05 -13.47 3.06
CA LEU A 98 9.41 -14.63 3.89
C LEU A 98 8.34 -14.94 4.96
N GLN A 99 7.74 -13.92 5.57
CA GLN A 99 6.81 -14.06 6.71
C GLN A 99 5.52 -13.27 6.46
N PRO A 100 4.73 -13.66 5.45
CA PRO A 100 3.54 -12.91 5.04
C PRO A 100 2.49 -12.80 6.14
N GLU A 101 2.41 -13.78 7.05
CA GLU A 101 1.52 -13.76 8.19
C GLU A 101 1.78 -12.56 9.11
N ARG A 102 3.01 -12.04 9.16
CA ARG A 102 3.35 -10.86 9.98
C ARG A 102 2.87 -9.55 9.37
N MET A 103 2.47 -9.55 8.11
CA MET A 103 2.11 -8.34 7.40
C MET A 103 0.76 -7.77 7.83
N PHE A 104 0.65 -6.46 7.63
CA PHE A 104 -0.60 -5.75 7.55
C PHE A 104 -0.70 -5.05 6.19
N ILE A 105 -1.79 -5.24 5.47
CA ILE A 105 -2.01 -4.63 4.15
C ILE A 105 -3.06 -3.52 4.25
N ILE A 106 -2.75 -2.33 3.76
CA ILE A 106 -3.69 -1.21 3.65
C ILE A 106 -3.93 -0.93 2.17
N SER A 107 -5.19 -0.76 1.78
CA SER A 107 -5.57 -0.44 0.40
C SER A 107 -6.76 0.51 0.33
N ASP A 108 -7.05 1.03 -0.85
CA ASP A 108 -8.40 1.53 -1.14
C ASP A 108 -9.44 0.39 -1.04
N ARG A 109 -10.72 0.74 -0.87
CA ARG A 109 -11.90 -0.14 -0.85
C ARG A 109 -12.33 -0.51 -2.28
N HIS A 110 -11.38 -0.78 -3.18
CA HIS A 110 -11.69 -1.32 -4.50
C HIS A 110 -12.00 -2.83 -4.40
N THR A 111 -13.07 -3.28 -5.06
CA THR A 111 -13.53 -4.68 -4.99
C THR A 111 -12.49 -5.65 -5.54
N ASP A 112 -11.84 -5.30 -6.64
CA ASP A 112 -10.81 -6.14 -7.25
C ASP A 112 -9.58 -6.35 -6.35
N ILE A 113 -9.18 -5.32 -5.59
CA ILE A 113 -8.11 -5.45 -4.59
C ILE A 113 -8.54 -6.43 -3.51
N SER A 114 -9.75 -6.24 -2.98
CA SER A 114 -10.29 -7.09 -1.91
C SER A 114 -10.39 -8.55 -2.33
N ASN A 115 -10.78 -8.83 -3.58
CA ASN A 115 -10.79 -10.18 -4.15
C ASN A 115 -9.37 -10.77 -4.24
N GLY A 116 -8.40 -9.98 -4.71
CA GLY A 116 -6.99 -10.37 -4.74
C GLY A 116 -6.44 -10.71 -3.35
N MET A 117 -6.75 -9.89 -2.35
CA MET A 117 -6.34 -10.12 -0.96
C MET A 117 -6.95 -11.40 -0.40
N LYS A 118 -8.25 -11.63 -0.59
CA LYS A 118 -8.91 -12.88 -0.16
C LYS A 118 -8.31 -14.12 -0.82
N ALA A 119 -7.97 -14.04 -2.10
CA ALA A 119 -7.44 -15.17 -2.86
C ALA A 119 -5.98 -15.49 -2.52
N ILE A 120 -5.14 -14.46 -2.33
CA ILE A 120 -3.69 -14.64 -2.18
C ILE A 120 -3.21 -14.49 -0.75
N PHE A 121 -3.89 -13.72 0.09
CA PHE A 121 -3.51 -13.42 1.47
C PHE A 121 -4.69 -13.60 2.44
N PRO A 122 -5.35 -14.77 2.47
CA PRO A 122 -6.54 -14.99 3.30
C PRO A 122 -6.26 -14.79 4.80
N ASP A 123 -5.05 -15.15 5.26
CA ASP A 123 -4.66 -15.10 6.67
C ASP A 123 -3.92 -13.81 7.07
N VAL A 124 -3.73 -12.89 6.12
CA VAL A 124 -3.03 -11.63 6.38
C VAL A 124 -4.04 -10.56 6.76
N ALA A 125 -3.70 -9.79 7.79
CA ALA A 125 -4.53 -8.68 8.21
C ALA A 125 -4.62 -7.62 7.10
N HIS A 126 -5.83 -7.27 6.69
CA HIS A 126 -6.10 -6.29 5.65
C HIS A 126 -7.03 -5.20 6.15
N GLY A 127 -6.76 -3.95 5.78
CA GLY A 127 -7.49 -2.78 6.21
C GLY A 127 -7.73 -1.80 5.06
N PHE A 128 -8.78 -1.00 5.20
CA PHE A 128 -9.10 0.03 4.22
C PHE A 128 -8.49 1.37 4.63
N CYS A 129 -8.09 2.15 3.63
CA CYS A 129 -7.71 3.54 3.80
C CYS A 129 -8.88 4.32 4.38
N VAL A 130 -8.67 4.92 5.54
CA VAL A 130 -9.75 5.60 6.27
C VAL A 130 -10.24 6.85 5.55
N TYR A 131 -9.38 7.48 4.75
CA TYR A 131 -9.73 8.64 3.92
C TYR A 131 -10.63 8.24 2.75
N HIS A 132 -10.25 7.19 2.01
CA HIS A 132 -11.07 6.67 0.91
C HIS A 132 -12.41 6.14 1.41
N LEU A 133 -12.42 5.43 2.55
CA LEU A 133 -13.66 4.98 3.18
C LEU A 133 -14.55 6.17 3.55
N ALA A 134 -14.00 7.24 4.15
CA ALA A 134 -14.76 8.46 4.43
C ALA A 134 -15.37 9.08 3.16
N ASN A 135 -14.61 9.12 2.06
CA ASN A 135 -15.10 9.67 0.79
C ASN A 135 -16.23 8.83 0.19
N ASN A 136 -16.18 7.51 0.31
CA ASN A 136 -17.28 6.63 -0.09
C ASN A 136 -18.54 6.91 0.75
N LEU A 137 -18.41 7.03 2.08
CA LEU A 137 -19.55 7.35 2.96
C LEU A 137 -20.17 8.72 2.66
N LYS A 138 -19.37 9.72 2.25
CA LYS A 138 -19.87 11.05 1.86
C LYS A 138 -20.80 10.99 0.65
N GLN A 139 -20.60 10.05 -0.26
CA GLN A 139 -21.46 9.89 -1.44
C GLN A 139 -22.88 9.46 -1.03
N HIS A 140 -23.00 8.66 0.03
CA HIS A 140 -24.28 8.14 0.54
C HIS A 140 -24.92 8.99 1.64
N CYS A 141 -24.32 10.11 2.05
CA CYS A 141 -24.77 10.92 3.18
C CYS A 141 -25.13 12.36 2.78
N ARG A 142 -26.34 12.83 3.16
CA ARG A 142 -26.75 14.24 3.04
C ARG A 142 -26.21 15.11 4.19
N LYS A 143 -26.12 14.59 5.41
CA LYS A 143 -25.57 15.26 6.61
C LYS A 143 -24.06 15.01 6.78
N ARG A 144 -23.28 15.50 5.81
CA ARG A 144 -21.87 15.10 5.61
C ARG A 144 -20.92 15.51 6.73
N GLY A 145 -21.12 16.66 7.38
CA GLY A 145 -20.15 17.21 8.35
C GLY A 145 -20.05 16.37 9.63
N ASP A 146 -21.15 16.26 10.37
CA ASP A 146 -21.17 15.65 11.70
C ASP A 146 -20.85 14.16 11.67
N VAL A 147 -21.43 13.44 10.69
CA VAL A 147 -21.24 11.99 10.54
C VAL A 147 -19.77 11.66 10.22
N ILE A 148 -19.14 12.43 9.33
CA ILE A 148 -17.74 12.19 8.97
C ILE A 148 -16.79 12.59 10.10
N ASN A 149 -17.12 13.63 10.88
CA ASN A 149 -16.36 13.97 12.09
C ASN A 149 -16.39 12.82 13.11
N LEU A 150 -17.58 12.29 13.40
CA LEU A 150 -17.74 11.13 14.28
C LEU A 150 -17.01 9.90 13.75
N TYR A 151 -17.04 9.67 12.44
CA TYR A 151 -16.32 8.57 11.80
C TYR A 151 -14.81 8.66 12.03
N TYR A 152 -14.20 9.83 11.81
CA TYR A 152 -12.77 9.99 12.07
C TYR A 152 -12.45 9.84 13.56
N ARG A 153 -13.24 10.42 14.46
CA ARG A 153 -13.05 10.24 15.90
C ARG A 153 -13.12 8.78 16.30
N ALA A 154 -14.10 8.03 15.78
CA ALA A 154 -14.23 6.60 16.07
C ALA A 154 -13.02 5.84 15.52
N THR A 155 -12.67 6.06 14.25
CA THR A 155 -11.52 5.45 13.56
C THR A 155 -10.22 5.58 14.35
N TYR A 156 -9.97 6.74 14.96
CA TYR A 156 -8.74 7.06 15.69
C TYR A 156 -8.82 6.83 17.21
N ALA A 157 -9.98 6.42 17.73
CA ALA A 157 -10.19 6.18 19.15
C ALA A 157 -9.17 5.18 19.71
N TYR A 158 -8.69 5.44 20.93
CA TYR A 158 -7.73 4.57 21.62
C TYR A 158 -8.42 3.53 22.51
N ARG A 159 -9.70 3.75 22.85
CA ARG A 159 -10.48 2.91 23.76
C ARG A 159 -11.71 2.34 23.07
N VAL A 160 -12.05 1.10 23.39
CA VAL A 160 -13.21 0.40 22.81
C VAL A 160 -14.51 1.09 23.24
N GLU A 161 -14.57 1.56 24.48
CA GLU A 161 -15.73 2.27 25.03
C GLU A 161 -15.97 3.59 24.29
N GLU A 162 -14.90 4.33 24.00
CA GLU A 162 -14.96 5.57 23.22
C GLU A 162 -15.44 5.27 21.79
N PHE A 163 -14.86 4.26 21.14
CA PHE A 163 -15.28 3.83 19.80
C PHE A 163 -16.78 3.48 19.78
N ASN A 164 -17.24 2.63 20.70
CA ASN A 164 -18.63 2.21 20.77
C ASN A 164 -19.58 3.39 21.01
N CYS A 165 -19.24 4.31 21.91
CA CYS A 165 -20.01 5.52 22.16
C CYS A 165 -20.15 6.39 20.90
N LEU A 166 -19.07 6.54 20.13
CA LEU A 166 -19.08 7.29 18.87
C LEU A 166 -19.90 6.58 17.78
N MET A 167 -19.84 5.25 17.69
CA MET A 167 -20.64 4.46 16.75
C MET A 167 -22.15 4.56 17.07
N VAL A 168 -22.53 4.52 18.35
CA VAL A 168 -23.94 4.71 18.77
C VAL A 168 -24.44 6.12 18.43
N LYS A 169 -23.63 7.15 18.70
CA LYS A 169 -23.95 8.54 18.31
C LYS A 169 -24.08 8.70 16.79
N MET A 170 -23.24 8.01 16.03
CA MET A 170 -23.33 8.04 14.57
C MET A 170 -24.62 7.37 14.08
N LYS A 171 -25.01 6.25 14.69
CA LYS A 171 -26.25 5.54 14.38
C LYS A 171 -27.50 6.40 14.60
N SER A 172 -27.53 7.19 15.68
CA SER A 172 -28.67 8.07 15.96
C SER A 172 -28.80 9.23 14.96
N ILE A 173 -27.69 9.67 14.35
CA ILE A 173 -27.70 10.73 13.33
C ILE A 173 -27.99 10.15 11.94
N HIS A 174 -27.38 8.99 11.61
CA HIS A 174 -27.47 8.39 10.28
C HIS A 174 -27.25 6.86 10.30
N SER A 175 -28.29 6.11 10.64
CA SER A 175 -28.27 4.64 10.75
C SER A 175 -27.65 3.93 9.54
N LYS A 176 -27.97 4.34 8.31
CA LYS A 176 -27.43 3.71 7.09
C LYS A 176 -25.90 3.75 7.00
N VAL A 177 -25.27 4.82 7.49
CA VAL A 177 -23.79 4.95 7.44
C VAL A 177 -23.17 4.05 8.52
N HIS A 178 -23.80 3.99 9.70
CA HIS A 178 -23.42 3.04 10.73
C HIS A 178 -23.51 1.59 10.20
N ASP A 179 -24.61 1.23 9.56
CA ASP A 179 -24.83 -0.14 9.06
C ASP A 179 -23.82 -0.50 7.96
N GLU A 180 -23.52 0.44 7.05
CA GLU A 180 -22.47 0.28 6.04
C GLU A 180 -21.08 0.05 6.69
N LEU A 181 -20.75 0.78 7.77
CA LEU A 181 -19.49 0.60 8.50
C LEU A 181 -19.41 -0.76 9.22
N VAL A 182 -20.52 -1.24 9.76
CA VAL A 182 -20.59 -2.57 10.37
C VAL A 182 -20.38 -3.65 9.30
N GLU A 183 -21.01 -3.51 8.13
CA GLU A 183 -20.84 -4.42 6.99
C GLU A 183 -19.40 -4.45 6.47
N VAL A 184 -18.74 -3.29 6.43
CA VAL A 184 -17.30 -3.18 6.09
C VAL A 184 -16.42 -4.00 7.04
N GLY A 185 -16.83 -4.14 8.30
CA GLY A 185 -16.06 -4.78 9.37
C GLY A 185 -15.18 -3.78 10.12
N ILE A 186 -15.45 -3.59 11.41
CA ILE A 186 -14.80 -2.57 12.27
C ILE A 186 -13.26 -2.69 12.30
N GLN A 187 -12.73 -3.90 12.21
CA GLN A 187 -11.30 -4.21 12.17
C GLN A 187 -10.59 -3.69 10.92
N LYS A 188 -11.34 -3.36 9.86
CA LYS A 188 -10.78 -2.83 8.61
C LYS A 188 -10.33 -1.37 8.75
N PHE A 189 -10.99 -0.58 9.59
CA PHE A 189 -10.76 0.87 9.69
C PHE A 189 -10.51 1.37 11.13
N SER A 190 -10.95 0.67 12.17
CA SER A 190 -10.83 1.14 13.56
C SER A 190 -9.52 0.76 14.21
N ARG A 191 -8.79 1.76 14.72
CA ARG A 191 -7.51 1.61 15.41
C ARG A 191 -7.54 0.58 16.53
N VAL A 192 -8.53 0.71 17.42
CA VAL A 192 -8.61 -0.12 18.63
C VAL A 192 -8.99 -1.58 18.34
N HIS A 193 -9.50 -1.87 17.14
CA HIS A 193 -9.94 -3.21 16.73
C HIS A 193 -8.99 -3.88 15.73
N TYR A 194 -7.77 -3.35 15.54
CA TYR A 194 -6.83 -3.96 14.62
C TYR A 194 -6.31 -5.31 15.11
N PRO A 195 -6.29 -6.34 14.24
CA PRO A 195 -5.75 -7.65 14.61
C PRO A 195 -4.22 -7.65 14.71
N ARG A 196 -3.53 -6.63 14.18
CA ARG A 196 -2.06 -6.52 14.14
C ARG A 196 -1.61 -5.06 14.20
N LYS A 197 -0.32 -4.85 14.53
CA LYS A 197 0.31 -3.53 14.60
C LYS A 197 0.34 -2.87 13.21
N ARG A 198 -0.33 -1.72 13.06
CA ARG A 198 -0.29 -0.87 11.85
C ARG A 198 0.69 0.30 11.92
N TYR A 199 1.40 0.49 13.04
CA TYR A 199 2.33 1.62 13.26
C TYR A 199 1.76 2.99 12.85
N HIS A 200 0.53 3.27 13.28
CA HIS A 200 -0.23 4.50 12.96
C HIS A 200 -0.55 4.72 11.47
N MET A 201 -0.23 3.78 10.58
CA MET A 201 -0.64 3.85 9.19
C MET A 201 -2.13 3.50 9.07
N MET A 202 -2.91 4.48 8.61
CA MET A 202 -4.37 4.37 8.44
C MET A 202 -4.81 4.72 7.02
N THR A 203 -3.91 5.28 6.22
CA THR A 203 -4.20 5.82 4.89
C THR A 203 -3.25 5.27 3.84
N THR A 204 -3.64 5.44 2.58
CA THR A 204 -2.84 5.15 1.39
C THR A 204 -1.93 6.31 0.98
N ASN A 205 -1.78 7.36 1.80
CA ASN A 205 -1.07 8.60 1.46
C ASN A 205 0.36 8.39 0.95
N ILE A 206 1.09 7.40 1.50
CA ILE A 206 2.45 7.09 1.02
C ILE A 206 2.46 6.50 -0.39
N ALA A 207 1.44 5.72 -0.75
CA ALA A 207 1.29 5.19 -2.10
C ALA A 207 0.83 6.30 -3.04
N GLU A 208 -0.13 7.13 -2.63
CA GLU A 208 -0.58 8.31 -3.36
C GLU A 208 0.57 9.30 -3.61
N SER A 209 1.47 9.50 -2.64
CA SER A 209 2.65 10.36 -2.77
C SER A 209 3.68 9.79 -3.76
N MET A 210 3.98 8.49 -3.66
CA MET A 210 4.82 7.79 -4.64
C MET A 210 4.23 7.91 -6.04
N ASN A 211 2.91 7.73 -6.11
CA ASN A 211 2.15 7.84 -7.32
C ASN A 211 2.29 9.25 -7.92
N PHE A 212 1.97 10.28 -7.15
CA PHE A 212 2.13 11.66 -7.57
C PHE A 212 3.56 11.99 -8.05
N TYR A 213 4.59 11.50 -7.36
CA TYR A 213 5.98 11.69 -7.76
C TYR A 213 6.32 11.09 -9.14
N LEU A 214 5.72 9.94 -9.47
CA LEU A 214 5.95 9.23 -10.73
C LEU A 214 4.99 9.64 -11.86
N LEU A 215 4.11 10.63 -11.62
CA LEU A 215 3.04 11.02 -12.54
C LEU A 215 3.51 11.37 -13.95
N ALA A 216 4.65 12.06 -14.06
CA ALA A 216 5.23 12.43 -15.35
C ALA A 216 5.75 11.20 -16.12
N ILE A 217 6.26 10.20 -15.39
CA ILE A 217 6.92 9.03 -15.95
C ILE A 217 5.89 8.04 -16.50
N TRP A 218 4.69 7.96 -15.95
CA TRP A 218 3.61 7.10 -16.44
C TRP A 218 3.03 7.48 -17.81
N LYS A 219 3.51 8.58 -18.40
CA LYS A 219 3.23 8.95 -19.78
C LYS A 219 4.15 8.25 -20.78
N LEU A 220 5.21 7.60 -20.31
CA LEU A 220 6.22 6.93 -21.12
C LEU A 220 5.85 5.45 -21.38
N PRO A 221 6.47 4.80 -22.38
CA PRO A 221 6.33 3.35 -22.55
C PRO A 221 6.86 2.57 -21.34
N ILE A 222 6.28 1.39 -21.08
CA ILE A 222 6.60 0.57 -19.89
C ILE A 222 8.10 0.28 -19.75
N THR A 223 8.82 0.07 -20.85
CA THR A 223 10.27 -0.14 -20.84
C THR A 223 11.04 1.03 -20.23
N TYR A 224 10.66 2.27 -20.56
CA TYR A 224 11.24 3.48 -19.96
C TYR A 224 10.81 3.66 -18.52
N ILE A 225 9.57 3.30 -18.17
CA ILE A 225 9.09 3.35 -16.79
C ILE A 225 9.93 2.40 -15.90
N VAL A 226 10.14 1.17 -16.35
CA VAL A 226 10.94 0.16 -15.63
C VAL A 226 12.37 0.64 -15.44
N GLU A 227 12.98 1.20 -16.49
CA GLU A 227 14.34 1.74 -16.41
C GLU A 227 14.44 2.96 -15.48
N PHE A 228 13.43 3.84 -15.51
CA PHE A 228 13.35 4.97 -14.60
C PHE A 228 13.20 4.52 -13.15
N ILE A 229 12.32 3.55 -12.87
CA ILE A 229 12.17 2.98 -11.52
C ILE A 229 13.49 2.40 -11.03
N ARG A 230 14.20 1.64 -11.87
CA ARG A 230 15.54 1.12 -11.55
C ARG A 230 16.51 2.23 -11.16
N TYR A 231 16.57 3.30 -11.96
CA TYR A 231 17.42 4.45 -11.70
C TYR A 231 17.03 5.17 -10.41
N LEU A 232 15.73 5.44 -10.23
CA LEU A 232 15.17 6.11 -9.07
C LEU A 232 15.54 5.37 -7.79
N LEU A 233 15.26 4.07 -7.70
CA LEU A 233 15.53 3.27 -6.51
C LEU A 233 17.02 3.19 -6.21
N ARG A 234 17.87 3.07 -7.25
CA ARG A 234 19.33 3.10 -7.07
C ARG A 234 19.78 4.41 -6.44
N ARG A 235 19.31 5.55 -6.97
CA ARG A 235 19.63 6.87 -6.42
C ARG A 235 19.09 7.02 -4.99
N TRP A 236 17.83 6.62 -4.79
CA TRP A 236 17.16 6.66 -3.49
C TRP A 236 17.98 5.96 -2.41
N PHE A 237 18.36 4.70 -2.62
CA PHE A 237 19.15 3.96 -1.64
C PHE A 237 20.58 4.47 -1.49
N HIS A 238 21.17 5.02 -2.55
CA HIS A 238 22.49 5.66 -2.47
C HIS A 238 22.44 6.90 -1.58
N ASP A 239 21.50 7.81 -1.84
CA ASP A 239 21.34 9.06 -1.09
C ASP A 239 21.06 8.78 0.40
N HIS A 240 20.19 7.81 0.69
CA HIS A 240 19.91 7.39 2.08
C HIS A 240 21.16 6.86 2.78
N ARG A 241 21.99 6.07 2.09
CA ARG A 241 23.25 5.57 2.64
C ARG A 241 24.25 6.71 2.91
N CYS A 242 24.32 7.72 2.04
CA CYS A 242 25.18 8.88 2.24
C CYS A 242 24.72 9.71 3.43
N ASN A 243 23.42 10.02 3.51
CA ASN A 243 22.84 10.79 4.62
C ASN A 243 23.07 10.12 5.98
N VAL A 244 22.97 8.79 6.06
CA VAL A 244 23.24 8.06 7.31
C VAL A 244 24.69 8.21 7.76
N LYS A 245 25.66 8.24 6.83
CA LYS A 245 27.07 8.46 7.18
C LYS A 245 27.34 9.86 7.73
N GLU A 246 26.55 10.83 7.30
CA GLU A 246 26.66 12.23 7.71
C GLU A 246 25.84 12.53 8.97
N THR A 247 24.97 11.60 9.40
CA THR A 247 24.13 11.78 10.58
C THR A 247 24.93 11.47 11.85
N PRO A 248 25.16 12.45 12.74
CA PRO A 248 25.86 12.19 13.99
C PRO A 248 25.08 11.20 14.85
N ILE A 249 25.75 10.12 15.28
CA ILE A 249 25.17 9.11 16.17
C ILE A 249 25.34 9.62 17.60
N PHE A 250 24.31 10.27 18.13
CA PHE A 250 24.33 10.76 19.53
C PHE A 250 24.16 9.65 20.58
N LEU A 251 24.10 8.37 20.18
CA LEU A 251 23.82 7.23 21.05
C LEU A 251 25.06 6.41 21.45
N THR A 252 26.24 6.79 20.99
CA THR A 252 27.51 6.27 21.52
C THR A 252 28.37 7.46 21.88
N GLN A 253 28.31 7.89 23.14
CA GLN A 253 29.47 8.54 23.73
C GLN A 253 30.53 7.44 23.81
N ASP A 254 31.64 7.62 23.10
CA ASP A 254 32.83 6.82 23.31
C ASP A 254 33.21 7.02 24.79
N THR A 255 33.02 5.99 25.59
CA THR A 255 33.60 5.94 26.94
C THR A 255 35.07 5.59 26.74
N ASP A 256 35.93 6.59 26.93
CA ASP A 256 37.38 6.43 27.07
C ASP A 256 37.76 5.38 28.12
#